data_AF-A0A0K6H8P5-F1
#
_entry.id   AF-A0A0K6H8P5-F1
#
_cell.length_a   1.000
_cell.length_b   1.000
_cell.length_c   1.000
_cell.angle_alpha   90.00
_cell.angle_beta   90.00
_cell.angle_gamma   90.00
#
_symmetry.space_group_name_H-M   'P 1'
#
loop_
_entity.id
_entity.type
_entity.pdbx_description
1 polymer ?
#
loop_
_entity_poly.entity_id
_entity_poly.type
_entity_poly.pdbx_seq_one_letter_code
_entity_poly.pdbx_strand_id
1 'polypeptide(L)'
;MKIINGAKRAAKFTFVDMPLSILGWRHIEANNGYIRDLWRTLRNPQCPECGHGVMHLPADSQPDDKALYGWECSARCGFRVLAPEDPAEIRRIVQARSETRGKQRLAFLGDPERDKLITSHLRKSRAYWVVASAVFLMAVWQLAVGAPLMIVLSVLSLCLPFSIHAIRWSYRAWQVRSGTLFVEGAFGRYVRDMLWVRGMQ
;
A
#
# COMPACT_ATOMS: atom_id res chain seq x y z
N MET A 1 -20.82 -1.70 -55.69
CA MET A 1 -20.10 -2.38 -54.59
C MET A 1 -19.90 -1.54 -53.31
N LYS A 2 -20.66 -0.46 -53.01
CA LYS A 2 -20.49 0.33 -51.76
C LYS A 2 -21.52 0.05 -50.64
N ILE A 3 -22.65 -0.59 -50.95
CA ILE A 3 -23.77 -0.76 -50.00
C ILE A 3 -23.61 -1.98 -49.08
N ILE A 4 -22.92 -3.04 -49.56
CA ILE A 4 -22.71 -4.29 -48.82
C ILE A 4 -21.73 -4.11 -47.64
N ASN A 5 -20.75 -3.21 -47.77
CA ASN A 5 -19.80 -2.90 -46.69
C ASN A 5 -20.43 -2.06 -45.58
N GLY A 6 -21.44 -1.24 -45.90
CA GLY A 6 -22.22 -0.48 -44.92
C GLY A 6 -23.11 -1.37 -44.07
N ALA A 7 -23.78 -2.35 -44.70
CA ALA A 7 -24.64 -3.30 -44.01
C ALA A 7 -23.87 -4.22 -43.03
N LYS A 8 -22.67 -4.70 -43.41
CA LYS A 8 -21.80 -5.47 -42.49
C LYS A 8 -21.31 -4.64 -41.29
N ARG A 9 -21.00 -3.35 -41.49
CA ARG A 9 -20.63 -2.44 -40.39
C ARG A 9 -21.81 -2.15 -39.47
N ALA A 10 -22.99 -1.89 -40.03
CA ALA A 10 -24.20 -1.63 -39.27
C ALA A 10 -24.65 -2.86 -38.46
N ALA A 11 -24.61 -4.06 -39.05
CA ALA A 11 -24.94 -5.30 -38.35
C ALA A 11 -23.95 -5.64 -37.22
N LYS A 12 -22.65 -5.39 -37.41
CA LYS A 12 -21.66 -5.53 -36.33
C LYS A 12 -21.94 -4.54 -35.19
N PHE A 13 -22.33 -3.31 -35.52
CA PHE A 13 -22.64 -2.28 -34.54
C PHE A 13 -23.89 -2.62 -33.71
N THR A 14 -24.96 -3.13 -34.34
CA THR A 14 -26.22 -3.40 -33.65
C THR A 14 -26.25 -4.73 -32.91
N PHE A 15 -25.54 -5.77 -33.39
CA PHE A 15 -25.58 -7.10 -32.79
C PHE A 15 -24.38 -7.44 -31.89
N VAL A 16 -23.25 -6.76 -32.06
CA VAL A 16 -22.05 -7.03 -31.25
C VAL A 16 -21.75 -5.84 -30.34
N ASP A 17 -21.57 -4.64 -30.90
CA ASP A 17 -21.10 -3.50 -30.12
C ASP A 17 -22.20 -2.93 -29.19
N MET A 18 -23.46 -2.90 -29.64
CA MET A 18 -24.59 -2.37 -28.84
C MET A 18 -24.89 -3.21 -27.58
N PRO A 19 -25.07 -4.55 -27.63
CA PRO A 19 -25.32 -5.33 -26.41
C PRO A 19 -24.09 -5.40 -25.49
N LEU A 20 -22.86 -5.41 -26.02
CA LEU A 20 -21.63 -5.36 -25.20
C LEU A 20 -21.44 -4.00 -24.53
N SER A 21 -21.88 -2.90 -25.16
CA SER A 21 -21.88 -1.57 -24.54
C SER A 21 -22.94 -1.42 -23.44
N ILE A 22 -24.09 -2.09 -23.58
CA ILE A 22 -25.18 -2.13 -22.58
C ILE A 22 -24.80 -3.00 -21.37
N LEU A 23 -24.00 -4.06 -21.56
CA LEU A 23 -23.46 -4.89 -20.48
C LEU A 23 -22.30 -4.24 -19.69
N GLY A 24 -22.10 -2.92 -19.82
CA GLY A 24 -21.12 -2.19 -19.01
C GLY A 24 -19.66 -2.54 -19.29
N TRP A 25 -19.36 -3.22 -20.41
CA TRP A 25 -18.00 -3.67 -20.72
C TRP A 25 -17.02 -2.51 -20.89
N ARG A 26 -17.49 -1.38 -21.44
CA ARG A 26 -16.72 -0.12 -21.48
C ARG A 26 -16.41 0.44 -20.09
N HIS A 27 -17.33 0.28 -19.13
CA HIS A 27 -17.06 0.63 -17.74
C HIS A 27 -16.06 -0.34 -17.09
N ILE A 28 -16.10 -1.64 -17.42
CA ILE A 28 -15.14 -2.62 -16.93
C ILE A 28 -13.74 -2.35 -17.50
N GLU A 29 -13.63 -2.04 -18.80
CA GLU A 29 -12.36 -1.73 -19.44
C GLU A 29 -11.76 -0.43 -18.92
N ALA A 30 -12.57 0.63 -18.79
CA ALA A 30 -12.15 1.90 -18.20
C ALA A 30 -11.79 1.75 -16.70
N ASN A 31 -12.57 0.98 -15.93
CA ASN A 31 -12.25 0.68 -14.53
C ASN A 31 -10.99 -0.18 -14.41
N ASN A 32 -10.74 -1.11 -15.34
CA ASN A 32 -9.52 -1.91 -15.33
C ASN A 32 -8.30 -1.05 -15.67
N GLY A 33 -8.44 -0.10 -16.60
CA GLY A 33 -7.45 0.94 -16.86
C GLY A 33 -7.18 1.79 -15.62
N TYR A 34 -8.22 2.30 -14.97
CA TYR A 34 -8.12 3.10 -13.74
C TYR A 34 -7.51 2.31 -12.57
N ILE A 35 -7.92 1.06 -12.35
CA ILE A 35 -7.35 0.18 -11.32
C ILE A 35 -5.89 -0.12 -11.63
N ARG A 36 -5.55 -0.39 -12.90
CA ARG A 36 -4.17 -0.59 -13.34
C ARG A 36 -3.31 0.64 -13.13
N ASP A 37 -3.83 1.82 -13.44
CA ASP A 37 -3.09 3.08 -13.28
C ASP A 37 -2.98 3.48 -11.80
N LEU A 38 -4.01 3.24 -10.99
CA LEU A 38 -3.95 3.34 -9.53
C LEU A 38 -2.93 2.36 -8.95
N TRP A 39 -2.87 1.13 -9.48
CA TRP A 39 -1.85 0.14 -9.13
C TRP A 39 -0.44 0.55 -9.54
N ARG A 40 -0.29 1.26 -10.67
CA ARG A 40 0.98 1.86 -11.09
C ARG A 40 1.37 2.98 -10.13
N THR A 41 0.44 3.85 -9.73
CA THR A 41 0.68 4.92 -8.75
C THR A 41 1.00 4.36 -7.35
N LEU A 42 0.36 3.26 -6.94
CA LEU A 42 0.68 2.53 -5.70
C LEU A 42 2.03 1.83 -5.75
N ARG A 43 2.51 1.46 -6.96
CA ARG A 43 3.85 0.89 -7.17
C ARG A 43 4.96 1.92 -7.16
N ASN A 44 4.62 3.19 -7.29
CA ASN A 44 5.61 4.25 -7.28
C ASN A 44 6.18 4.42 -5.87
N PRO A 45 7.51 4.57 -5.75
CA PRO A 45 8.14 4.70 -4.44
C PRO A 45 7.67 5.98 -3.74
N GLN A 46 7.48 5.91 -2.44
CA GLN A 46 7.17 7.08 -1.62
C GLN A 46 8.35 8.04 -1.59
N CYS A 47 8.08 9.34 -1.56
CA CYS A 47 9.10 10.36 -1.51
C CYS A 47 9.86 10.27 -0.17
N PRO A 48 11.21 10.21 -0.20
CA PRO A 48 12.03 10.06 1.00
C PRO A 48 12.10 11.36 1.83
N GLU A 49 11.80 12.52 1.23
CA GLU A 49 11.81 13.81 1.92
C GLU A 49 10.55 14.02 2.75
N CYS A 50 9.38 14.02 2.10
CA CYS A 50 8.12 14.35 2.75
C CYS A 50 7.40 13.13 3.35
N GLY A 51 7.65 11.90 2.87
CA GLY A 51 6.96 10.69 3.34
C GLY A 51 5.46 10.61 3.02
N HIS A 52 4.89 11.64 2.41
CA HIS A 52 3.45 11.74 2.10
C HIS A 52 3.15 11.66 0.60
N GLY A 53 4.07 12.11 -0.27
CA GLY A 53 3.93 12.06 -1.71
C GLY A 53 4.55 10.81 -2.34
N VAL A 54 4.16 10.50 -3.57
CA VAL A 54 4.76 9.46 -4.41
C VAL A 54 5.65 10.09 -5.46
N MET A 55 6.72 9.39 -5.86
CA MET A 55 7.54 9.81 -7.00
C MET A 55 6.76 9.50 -8.27
N HIS A 56 6.62 10.48 -9.15
CA HIS A 56 5.97 10.29 -10.44
C HIS A 56 6.80 10.97 -11.52
N LEU A 57 6.71 10.42 -12.72
CA LEU A 57 7.30 10.98 -13.91
C LEU A 57 6.29 11.96 -14.53
N PRO A 58 6.59 13.27 -14.62
CA PRO A 58 5.73 14.20 -15.33
C PRO A 58 5.61 13.80 -16.81
N ALA A 59 4.41 13.90 -17.38
CA ALA A 59 4.17 13.55 -18.79
C ALA A 59 5.01 14.38 -19.77
N ASP A 60 5.38 15.61 -19.38
CA ASP A 60 6.17 16.54 -20.19
C ASP A 60 7.69 16.45 -19.91
N SER A 61 8.14 15.43 -19.16
CA SER A 61 9.57 15.29 -18.85
C SER A 61 10.35 14.79 -20.07
N GLN A 62 11.34 15.57 -20.48
CA GLN A 62 12.29 15.17 -21.51
C GLN A 62 13.48 14.46 -20.86
N PRO A 63 14.02 13.41 -21.51
CA PRO A 63 15.24 12.78 -21.06
C PRO A 63 16.42 13.76 -21.17
N ASP A 64 17.31 13.74 -20.18
CA ASP A 64 18.61 14.39 -20.23
C ASP A 64 19.53 13.72 -21.29
N ASP A 65 20.68 14.31 -21.59
CA ASP A 65 21.69 13.80 -22.56
C ASP A 65 22.14 12.35 -22.29
N LYS A 66 21.88 11.85 -21.07
CA LYS A 66 22.17 10.48 -20.61
C LYS A 66 20.94 9.58 -20.50
N ALA A 67 19.80 9.94 -21.11
CA ALA A 67 18.53 9.23 -21.02
C ALA A 67 17.96 9.11 -19.59
N LEU A 68 18.24 10.12 -18.73
CA LEU A 68 17.73 10.19 -17.37
C LEU A 68 16.51 11.10 -17.32
N TYR A 69 15.49 10.69 -16.59
CA TYR A 69 14.26 11.45 -16.44
C TYR A 69 14.16 12.10 -15.06
N GLY A 70 13.58 13.31 -15.02
CA GLY A 70 13.32 14.06 -13.79
C GLY A 70 12.06 13.56 -13.08
N TRP A 71 12.22 12.63 -12.15
CA TRP A 71 11.12 12.16 -11.31
C TRP A 71 10.84 13.16 -10.19
N GLU A 72 9.58 13.55 -10.03
CA GLU A 72 9.14 14.57 -9.08
C GLU A 72 8.22 14.00 -8.01
N CYS A 73 8.21 14.62 -6.83
CA CYS A 73 7.25 14.29 -5.79
C CYS A 73 5.86 14.88 -6.08
N SER A 74 4.81 14.05 -5.99
CA SER A 74 3.41 14.48 -6.16
C SER A 74 2.96 15.53 -5.13
N ALA A 75 3.50 15.48 -3.92
CA ALA A 75 3.22 16.44 -2.85
C ALA A 75 3.95 17.78 -3.04
N ARG A 76 4.68 17.97 -4.16
CA ARG A 76 5.43 19.19 -4.51
C ARG A 76 6.35 19.68 -3.40
N CYS A 77 7.00 18.76 -2.68
CA CYS A 77 7.97 19.10 -1.64
C CYS A 77 9.31 19.62 -2.16
N GLY A 78 9.44 19.87 -3.47
CA GLY A 78 10.68 20.31 -4.12
C GLY A 78 11.69 19.18 -4.40
N PHE A 79 11.40 17.95 -3.99
CA PHE A 79 12.29 16.81 -4.23
C PHE A 79 12.18 16.29 -5.66
N ARG A 80 13.32 16.24 -6.36
CA ARG A 80 13.46 15.67 -7.71
C ARG A 80 14.65 14.74 -7.78
N VAL A 81 14.53 13.65 -8.53
CA VAL A 81 15.62 12.69 -8.75
C VAL A 81 15.71 12.39 -10.23
N LEU A 82 16.92 12.48 -10.78
CA LEU A 82 17.24 11.99 -12.12
C LEU A 82 17.46 10.49 -12.04
N ALA A 83 16.59 9.72 -12.69
CA ALA A 83 16.67 8.28 -12.75
C ALA A 83 16.20 7.78 -14.13
N PRO A 84 16.60 6.56 -14.54
CA PRO A 84 16.07 5.94 -15.74
C PRO A 84 14.54 5.79 -15.68
N GLU A 85 13.92 5.53 -16.84
CA GLU A 85 12.47 5.33 -16.93
C GLU A 85 12.00 4.10 -16.15
N ASP A 86 12.90 3.12 -15.92
CA ASP A 86 12.57 1.87 -15.24
C ASP A 86 12.07 2.11 -13.79
N PRO A 87 10.81 1.79 -13.49
CA PRO A 87 10.25 1.91 -12.14
C PRO A 87 10.99 1.08 -11.08
N ALA A 88 11.65 -0.01 -11.48
CA ALA A 88 12.39 -0.84 -10.54
C ALA A 88 13.69 -0.16 -10.07
N GLU A 89 14.37 0.56 -10.96
CA GLU A 89 15.62 1.24 -10.67
C GLU A 89 15.41 2.47 -9.78
N ILE A 90 14.41 3.30 -10.09
CA ILE A 90 14.06 4.42 -9.20
C ILE A 90 13.66 3.93 -7.81
N ARG A 91 12.95 2.79 -7.71
CA ARG A 91 12.62 2.22 -6.40
C ARG A 91 13.86 1.92 -5.59
N ARG A 92 14.89 1.33 -6.19
CA ARG A 92 16.16 1.05 -5.48
C ARG A 92 16.82 2.34 -4.99
N ILE A 93 16.92 3.35 -5.84
CA ILE A 93 17.53 4.65 -5.50
C ILE A 93 16.76 5.34 -4.36
N VAL A 94 15.43 5.41 -4.49
CA VAL A 94 14.56 6.05 -3.50
C VAL A 94 14.57 5.27 -2.20
N GLN A 95 14.56 3.94 -2.26
CA GLN A 95 14.61 3.09 -1.08
C GLN A 95 15.94 3.29 -0.34
N ALA A 96 17.09 3.18 -1.00
CA ALA A 96 18.40 3.41 -0.38
C ALA A 96 18.49 4.79 0.31
N ARG A 97 17.94 5.83 -0.33
CA ARG A 97 17.88 7.17 0.26
C ARG A 97 16.93 7.26 1.45
N SER A 98 15.77 6.60 1.37
CA SER A 98 14.78 6.54 2.46
C SER A 98 15.34 5.81 3.69
N GLU A 99 16.15 4.76 3.48
CA GLU A 99 16.83 4.02 4.54
C GLU A 99 17.84 4.90 5.27
N THR A 100 18.67 5.61 4.50
CA THR A 100 19.69 6.53 5.04
C THR A 100 19.03 7.64 5.86
N ARG A 101 18.01 8.29 5.28
CA ARG A 101 17.22 9.35 5.94
C ARG A 101 16.50 8.84 7.19
N GLY A 102 15.91 7.65 7.12
CA GLY A 102 15.21 7.05 8.26
C GLY A 102 16.14 6.78 9.44
N LYS A 103 17.34 6.25 9.16
CA LYS A 103 18.39 6.04 10.16
C LYS A 103 18.91 7.37 10.73
N GLN A 104 19.14 8.37 9.88
CA GLN A 104 19.57 9.71 10.32
C GLN A 104 18.53 10.38 11.23
N ARG A 105 17.24 10.34 10.86
CA ARG A 105 16.15 10.87 11.69
C ARG A 105 16.12 10.21 13.06
N LEU A 106 16.31 8.90 13.12
CA LEU A 106 16.32 8.17 14.38
C LEU A 106 17.59 8.38 15.19
N ALA A 107 18.73 8.57 14.54
CA ALA A 107 19.99 8.91 15.21
C ALA A 107 19.97 10.32 15.83
N PHE A 108 19.19 11.23 15.24
CA PHE A 108 19.02 12.58 15.77
C PHE A 108 17.99 12.67 16.91
N LEU A 109 17.08 11.69 17.01
CA LEU A 109 16.12 11.62 18.11
C LEU A 109 16.86 11.18 19.38
N GLY A 110 16.80 12.01 20.43
CA GLY A 110 17.28 11.62 21.75
C GLY A 110 16.51 10.41 22.29
N ASP A 111 17.13 9.65 23.19
CA ASP A 111 16.52 8.48 23.84
C ASP A 111 15.11 8.72 24.41
N PRO A 112 14.79 9.85 25.09
CA PRO A 112 13.43 10.07 25.60
C PRO A 112 12.38 10.27 24.49
N GLU A 113 12.76 10.78 23.32
CA GLU A 113 11.83 10.94 22.19
C GLU A 113 11.61 9.62 21.47
N ARG A 114 12.65 8.79 21.37
CA ARG A 114 12.56 7.43 20.84
C ARG A 114 11.61 6.58 21.68
N ASP A 115 11.68 6.67 23.00
CA ASP A 115 10.80 5.95 23.91
C ASP A 115 9.33 6.41 23.81
N LYS A 116 9.09 7.72 23.66
CA LYS A 116 7.74 8.25 23.36
C LYS A 116 7.20 7.69 22.05
N LEU A 117 8.04 7.59 21.02
CA LEU A 117 7.62 7.01 19.73
C LEU A 117 7.28 5.52 19.88
N ILE A 118 8.12 4.74 20.58
CA ILE A 118 7.92 3.31 20.83
C ILE A 118 6.60 3.09 21.58
N THR A 119 6.39 3.81 22.68
CA THR A 119 5.18 3.71 23.50
C THR A 119 3.92 4.09 22.71
N SER A 120 3.99 5.11 21.85
CA SER A 120 2.87 5.48 20.97
C SER A 120 2.50 4.37 19.98
N HIS A 121 3.50 3.70 19.38
CA HIS A 121 3.29 2.58 18.47
C HIS A 121 2.74 1.35 19.19
N LEU A 122 3.25 1.06 20.39
CA LEU A 122 2.72 0.00 21.24
C LEU A 122 1.27 0.26 21.64
N ARG A 123 0.93 1.48 22.04
CA ARG A 123 -0.46 1.86 22.37
C ARG A 123 -1.40 1.64 21.19
N LYS A 124 -0.99 2.03 19.97
CA LYS A 124 -1.74 1.76 18.73
C LYS A 124 -1.92 0.26 18.51
N SER A 125 -0.85 -0.52 18.63
CA SER A 125 -0.90 -1.99 18.49
C SER A 125 -1.90 -2.62 19.47
N ARG A 126 -1.86 -2.21 20.75
CA ARG A 126 -2.79 -2.70 21.78
C ARG A 126 -4.23 -2.30 21.49
N ALA A 127 -4.48 -1.07 21.04
CA ALA A 127 -5.82 -0.64 20.64
C ALA A 127 -6.40 -1.53 19.53
N TYR A 128 -5.60 -1.88 18.50
CA TYR A 128 -6.04 -2.80 17.45
C TYR A 128 -6.29 -4.22 17.97
N TRP A 129 -5.48 -4.72 18.92
CA TRP A 129 -5.76 -6.00 19.56
C TRP A 129 -7.07 -5.99 20.36
N VAL A 130 -7.37 -4.91 21.09
CA VAL A 130 -8.65 -4.76 21.80
C VAL A 130 -9.82 -4.80 20.81
N VAL A 131 -9.71 -4.09 19.68
CA VAL A 131 -10.73 -4.12 18.63
C VAL A 131 -10.88 -5.52 18.04
N ALA A 132 -9.77 -6.19 17.71
CA ALA A 132 -9.80 -7.56 17.20
C ALA A 132 -10.46 -8.53 18.18
N SER A 133 -10.15 -8.44 19.48
CA SER A 133 -10.79 -9.22 20.53
C SER A 133 -12.28 -8.91 20.66
N ALA A 134 -12.69 -7.64 20.59
CA ALA A 134 -14.09 -7.25 20.62
C ALA A 134 -14.89 -7.81 19.43
N VAL A 135 -14.33 -7.73 18.23
CA VAL A 135 -14.93 -8.32 17.01
C VAL A 135 -15.03 -9.84 17.12
N PHE A 136 -13.99 -10.50 17.65
CA PHE A 136 -14.01 -11.94 17.88
C PHE A 136 -15.10 -12.35 18.89
N LEU A 137 -15.18 -11.65 20.02
CA LEU A 137 -16.23 -11.88 21.02
C LEU A 137 -17.63 -11.63 20.44
N MET A 138 -17.79 -10.62 19.59
CA MET A 138 -19.05 -10.36 18.88
C MET A 138 -19.42 -11.52 17.94
N ALA A 139 -18.45 -12.11 17.23
CA ALA A 139 -18.70 -13.28 16.39
C ALA A 139 -19.10 -14.52 17.22
N VAL A 140 -18.44 -14.75 18.36
CA VAL A 140 -18.78 -15.83 19.30
C VAL A 140 -20.18 -15.64 19.89
N TRP A 141 -20.52 -14.41 20.27
CA TRP A 141 -21.86 -14.06 20.75
C TRP A 141 -22.94 -14.35 19.68
N GLN A 142 -22.70 -13.97 18.43
CA GLN A 142 -23.64 -14.24 17.33
C GLN A 142 -23.82 -15.73 17.07
N LEU A 143 -22.75 -16.51 17.18
CA LEU A 143 -22.83 -17.97 17.11
C LEU A 143 -23.72 -18.53 18.23
N ALA A 144 -23.56 -18.04 19.46
CA ALA A 144 -24.31 -18.49 20.62
C ALA A 144 -25.82 -18.16 20.53
N VAL A 145 -26.18 -17.02 19.93
CA VAL A 145 -27.59 -16.61 19.71
C VAL A 145 -28.20 -17.30 18.48
N GLY A 146 -27.43 -18.11 17.73
CA GLY A 146 -27.93 -18.84 16.56
C GLY A 146 -28.04 -17.98 15.30
N ALA A 147 -27.24 -16.92 15.17
CA ALA A 147 -27.22 -16.10 13.97
C ALA A 147 -26.80 -16.92 12.73
N PRO A 148 -27.28 -16.55 11.53
CA PRO A 148 -26.87 -17.19 10.28
C PRO A 148 -25.35 -17.18 10.11
N LEU A 149 -24.79 -18.32 9.67
CA LEU A 149 -23.34 -18.51 9.53
C LEU A 149 -22.67 -17.44 8.65
N MET A 150 -23.35 -16.97 7.60
CA MET A 150 -22.85 -15.90 6.72
C MET A 150 -22.58 -14.59 7.46
N ILE A 151 -23.39 -14.26 8.48
CA ILE A 151 -23.21 -13.05 9.30
C ILE A 151 -22.04 -13.25 10.27
N VAL A 152 -21.95 -14.43 10.88
CA VAL A 152 -20.83 -14.77 11.78
C VAL A 152 -19.50 -14.72 11.02
N LEU A 153 -19.44 -15.29 9.81
CA LEU A 153 -18.24 -15.29 8.97
C LEU A 153 -17.85 -13.90 8.50
N SER A 154 -18.82 -13.04 8.14
CA SER A 154 -18.52 -11.67 7.72
C SER A 154 -17.90 -10.87 8.87
N VAL A 155 -18.42 -10.99 10.09
CA VAL A 155 -17.84 -10.34 11.27
C VAL A 155 -16.48 -10.95 11.64
N LEU A 156 -16.34 -12.27 11.59
CA LEU A 156 -15.07 -12.94 11.87
C LEU A 156 -13.98 -12.52 10.86
N SER A 157 -14.34 -12.28 9.60
CA SER A 157 -13.39 -11.84 8.57
C SER A 157 -12.68 -10.53 8.92
N LEU A 158 -13.33 -9.65 9.70
CA LEU A 158 -12.76 -8.39 10.18
C LEU A 158 -11.63 -8.58 11.20
N CYS A 159 -11.52 -9.74 11.85
CA CYS A 159 -10.40 -10.03 12.77
C CYS A 159 -9.05 -9.99 12.06
N LEU A 160 -8.99 -10.43 10.80
CA LEU A 160 -7.75 -10.47 10.01
C LEU A 160 -7.13 -9.09 9.78
N PRO A 161 -7.82 -8.09 9.18
CA PRO A 161 -7.23 -6.77 8.97
C PRO A 161 -6.83 -6.09 10.28
N PHE A 162 -7.63 -6.20 11.35
CA PHE A 162 -7.26 -5.62 12.64
C PHE A 162 -6.02 -6.28 13.25
N SER A 163 -5.92 -7.60 13.15
CA SER A 163 -4.72 -8.33 13.58
C SER A 163 -3.50 -7.87 12.78
N ILE A 164 -3.60 -7.78 11.44
CA ILE A 164 -2.50 -7.28 10.59
C ILE A 164 -2.05 -5.88 11.02
N HIS A 165 -2.97 -4.97 11.32
CA HIS A 165 -2.62 -3.64 11.81
C HIS A 165 -1.95 -3.68 13.19
N ALA A 166 -2.44 -4.52 14.11
CA ALA A 166 -1.83 -4.69 15.43
C ALA A 166 -0.37 -5.19 15.32
N ILE A 167 -0.14 -6.15 14.43
CA ILE A 167 1.18 -6.73 14.14
C ILE A 167 2.10 -5.71 13.49
N ARG A 168 1.58 -4.94 12.54
CA ARG A 168 2.33 -3.88 11.85
C ARG A 168 2.86 -2.85 12.84
N TRP A 169 2.01 -2.37 13.77
CA TRP A 169 2.43 -1.35 14.74
C TRP A 169 3.41 -1.88 15.78
N SER A 170 3.24 -3.13 16.25
CA SER A 170 4.19 -3.78 17.15
C SER A 170 5.54 -4.02 16.47
N TYR A 171 5.55 -4.42 15.20
CA TYR A 171 6.78 -4.54 14.41
C TYR A 171 7.49 -3.19 14.25
N ARG A 172 6.75 -2.11 13.97
CA ARG A 172 7.35 -0.75 13.89
C ARG A 172 7.95 -0.30 15.21
N ALA A 173 7.31 -0.61 16.34
CA ALA A 173 7.87 -0.33 17.66
C ALA A 173 9.19 -1.11 17.89
N TRP A 174 9.22 -2.38 17.49
CA TRP A 174 10.41 -3.22 17.57
C TRP A 174 11.55 -2.70 16.69
N GLN A 175 11.28 -2.32 15.44
CA GLN A 175 12.28 -1.77 14.53
C GLN A 175 12.95 -0.49 15.09
N VAL A 176 12.19 0.38 15.75
CA VAL A 176 12.70 1.61 16.37
C VAL A 176 13.58 1.29 17.58
N ARG A 177 13.20 0.29 18.37
CA ARG A 177 13.95 -0.12 19.56
C ARG A 177 15.26 -0.83 19.21
N SER A 178 15.22 -1.77 18.26
CA SER A 178 16.40 -2.55 17.84
C SER A 178 17.31 -1.80 16.87
N GLY A 179 16.85 -0.68 16.31
CA GLY A 179 17.57 0.04 15.25
C GLY A 179 17.61 -0.73 13.91
N THR A 180 16.89 -1.85 13.78
CA THR A 180 16.90 -2.68 12.56
C THR A 180 15.94 -2.17 11.50
N LEU A 181 15.92 -0.86 11.25
CA LEU A 181 15.12 -0.30 10.17
C LEU A 181 15.69 -0.72 8.82
N PHE A 182 14.80 -1.28 8.00
CA PHE A 182 15.07 -1.71 6.62
C PHE A 182 16.10 -2.84 6.49
N VAL A 183 16.30 -3.63 7.54
CA VAL A 183 17.13 -4.85 7.47
C VAL A 183 16.33 -6.00 6.86
N GLU A 184 16.86 -6.61 5.79
CA GLU A 184 16.26 -7.80 5.18
C GLU A 184 16.18 -8.96 6.20
N GLY A 185 15.07 -9.70 6.17
CA GLY A 185 14.82 -10.82 7.09
C GLY A 185 14.48 -10.43 8.54
N ALA A 186 14.47 -9.14 8.90
CA ALA A 186 14.13 -8.69 10.25
C ALA A 186 12.70 -9.05 10.67
N PHE A 187 11.74 -9.00 9.73
CA PHE A 187 10.37 -9.45 9.97
C PHE A 187 10.29 -10.95 10.28
N GLY A 188 11.08 -11.77 9.60
CA GLY A 188 11.12 -13.21 9.84
C GLY A 188 11.61 -13.55 11.25
N ARG A 189 12.66 -12.85 11.73
CA ARG A 189 13.12 -12.97 13.13
C ARG A 189 12.03 -12.52 14.11
N TYR A 190 11.42 -11.38 13.85
CA TYR A 190 10.34 -10.84 14.67
C TYR A 190 9.17 -11.81 14.88
N VAL A 191 8.71 -12.45 13.80
CA VAL A 191 7.61 -13.44 13.85
C VAL A 191 8.07 -14.73 14.55
N ARG A 192 9.26 -15.24 14.22
CA ARG A 192 9.84 -16.45 14.80
C ARG A 192 9.96 -16.36 16.32
N ASP A 193 10.43 -15.21 16.80
CA ASP A 193 10.69 -14.98 18.22
C ASP A 193 9.42 -14.56 18.99
N MET A 194 8.26 -14.52 18.31
CA MET A 194 6.95 -14.13 18.85
C MET A 194 6.98 -12.81 19.63
N LEU A 195 7.76 -11.84 19.15
CA LEU A 195 7.95 -10.55 19.83
C LEU A 195 6.66 -9.71 19.86
N TRP A 196 5.70 -10.04 18.99
CA TRP A 196 4.35 -9.47 18.98
C TRP A 196 3.48 -9.84 20.20
N VAL A 197 3.83 -10.92 20.92
CA VAL A 197 3.04 -11.52 22.02
C VAL A 197 3.81 -11.45 23.32
N ARG A 198 5.08 -11.89 23.33
CA ARG A 198 5.92 -11.90 24.55
C ARG A 198 6.20 -10.51 25.13
N GLY A 199 5.93 -9.46 24.36
CA GLY A 199 6.32 -8.12 24.72
C GLY A 199 7.82 -7.95 24.53
N MET A 200 8.21 -6.72 24.24
CA MET A 200 9.61 -6.35 24.15
C MET A 200 10.11 -6.12 25.57
N GLN A 201 10.60 -7.17 26.24
CA GLN A 201 11.37 -7.01 27.48
C GLN A 201 12.72 -6.37 27.15
#